data_AF-A0A8T1QYA2-F1
#
_entry.id   AF-A0A8T1QYA2-F1
#
_cell.length_a   1.000
_cell.length_b   1.000
_cell.length_c   1.000
_cell.angle_alpha   90.00
_cell.angle_beta   90.00
_cell.angle_gamma   90.00
#
_symmetry.space_group_name_H-M   'P 1'
#
loop_
_entity.id
_entity.type
_entity.pdbx_description
1 polymer ?
#
loop_
_entity_poly.entity_id
_entity_poly.type
_entity_poly.pdbx_seq_one_letter_code
_entity_poly.pdbx_strand_id
1 'polypeptide(L)'
;MSQSQLFSSGSEVGNLVVSSGVLSHSWDAISEHYSQIKNAPSSDLLVEFKIHERSNFNIIAFVTWPPCTKEQLQAVGAADFVSSSALKDTLPLFEFLCSKANPCFSINKLAVERFKSLRGVLPFLESKILNSTPMKPLIITGHGLGGSVASLFTLWLLSKLDLSKNKRPLCVTFGSPLIGDEDLREAILQYSAWNSCFLHVVSAQDPLPRVLTSTHNPPSTESTSRTNEYKPFGTFMLCSELGFTCFEDPEFILEFLKSTYSEVSPQFLDYKPVVEQLKLKVICEDKTRLDGSISDPLLAGITVQVLATGLAQNSDMIGALITKVKRESTILKTRVFDPSKELNEMKINMAQLEWYKKTFKDGGIGYYDSYRNGSFTSDQDVEKFKKPLTLYWEKLVDEVEKKPQKEGASFRTRWLFAGTNYRRMIEPLDIAAFYRDGHTDYLKGRPKHYKLLEEWLNDDKRPESIPNINSKKKNVEASLTEDSCFWAHVEEARISCKLLIQNNESSIVERQKSKLNEFEGYVLGLLSNYAVSPEIFLPKSSFMGWWKEYEEIIDKGIMGTFYSLQLTDLMKTRRYSHYATGSL
;
A
#
# COMPACT_ATOMS: atom_id res chain seq x y z
N MET A 1 -12.35 -24.49 -16.40
CA MET A 1 -11.28 -25.25 -15.72
C MET A 1 -10.15 -24.28 -15.45
N SER A 2 -10.03 -23.76 -14.22
CA SER A 2 -8.90 -22.90 -13.86
C SER A 2 -7.66 -23.78 -13.72
N GLN A 3 -6.71 -23.68 -14.65
CA GLN A 3 -5.36 -24.14 -14.37
C GLN A 3 -4.87 -23.37 -13.15
N SER A 4 -4.78 -24.05 -12.00
CA SER A 4 -3.99 -23.58 -10.88
C SER A 4 -2.62 -23.23 -11.41
N GLN A 5 -2.20 -21.96 -11.30
CA GLN A 5 -0.88 -21.51 -11.73
C GLN A 5 0.16 -22.46 -11.13
N LEU A 6 0.77 -23.25 -12.02
CA LEU A 6 1.96 -24.03 -11.73
C LEU A 6 3.00 -23.05 -11.17
N PHE A 7 3.57 -23.42 -10.02
CA PHE A 7 4.66 -22.73 -9.37
C PHE A 7 5.74 -22.37 -10.40
N SER A 8 5.98 -21.08 -10.65
CA SER A 8 7.20 -20.66 -11.34
C SER A 8 8.33 -20.80 -10.32
N SER A 9 9.16 -21.81 -10.49
CA SER A 9 10.31 -22.02 -9.62
C SER A 9 11.35 -20.91 -9.81
N GLY A 10 12.10 -20.58 -8.76
CA GLY A 10 13.23 -19.64 -8.88
C GLY A 10 14.28 -20.10 -9.90
N SER A 11 14.34 -21.40 -10.18
CA SER A 11 15.18 -22.00 -11.22
C SER A 11 14.72 -21.63 -12.63
N GLU A 12 13.42 -21.70 -12.92
CA GLU A 12 12.87 -21.30 -14.23
C GLU A 12 13.08 -19.81 -14.50
N VAL A 13 12.85 -18.96 -13.49
CA VAL A 13 13.13 -17.52 -13.58
C VAL A 13 14.61 -17.28 -13.85
N GLY A 14 15.50 -17.98 -13.13
CA GLY A 14 16.94 -17.92 -13.38
C GLY A 14 17.31 -18.30 -14.81
N ASN A 15 16.76 -19.41 -15.32
CA ASN A 15 17.01 -19.89 -16.69
C ASN A 15 16.53 -18.86 -17.73
N LEU A 16 15.37 -18.25 -17.53
CA LEU A 16 14.85 -17.18 -18.37
C LEU A 16 15.77 -15.96 -18.37
N VAL A 17 16.22 -15.52 -17.19
CA VAL A 17 17.12 -14.37 -17.05
C VAL A 17 18.44 -14.62 -17.79
N VAL A 18 19.05 -15.79 -17.63
CA VAL A 18 20.32 -16.13 -18.29
C VAL A 18 20.16 -16.22 -19.80
N SER A 19 19.11 -16.90 -20.28
CA SER A 19 18.87 -17.11 -21.71
C SER A 19 18.43 -15.83 -22.45
N SER A 20 17.83 -14.87 -21.74
CA SER A 20 17.39 -13.59 -22.32
C SER A 20 18.54 -12.68 -22.80
N GLY A 21 19.78 -12.94 -22.36
CA GLY A 21 20.94 -12.09 -22.62
C GLY A 21 20.99 -10.81 -21.78
N VAL A 22 20.00 -10.55 -20.91
CA VAL A 22 19.97 -9.37 -20.03
C VAL A 22 21.24 -9.27 -19.19
N LEU A 23 21.70 -10.37 -18.59
CA LEU A 23 22.91 -10.36 -17.77
C LEU A 23 24.16 -9.95 -18.58
N SER A 24 24.30 -10.46 -19.80
CA SER A 24 25.45 -10.15 -20.65
C SER A 24 25.43 -8.71 -21.12
N HIS A 25 24.30 -8.22 -21.65
CA HIS A 25 24.20 -6.82 -22.06
C HIS A 25 24.48 -5.85 -20.91
N SER A 26 23.99 -6.17 -19.72
CA SER A 26 24.22 -5.36 -18.52
C SER A 26 25.68 -5.38 -18.07
N TRP A 27 26.34 -6.55 -18.05
CA TRP A 27 27.75 -6.65 -17.66
C TRP A 27 28.70 -6.09 -18.72
N ASP A 28 28.39 -6.26 -20.01
CA ASP A 28 29.18 -5.68 -21.10
C ASP A 28 29.19 -4.14 -21.01
N ALA A 29 28.04 -3.53 -20.69
CA ALA A 29 27.95 -2.08 -20.48
C ALA A 29 28.82 -1.62 -19.28
N ILE A 30 28.81 -2.36 -18.18
CA ILE A 30 29.67 -2.10 -17.01
C ILE A 30 31.15 -2.24 -17.37
N SER A 31 31.51 -3.33 -18.03
CA SER A 31 32.90 -3.67 -18.39
C SER A 31 33.50 -2.67 -19.36
N GLU A 32 32.72 -2.25 -20.36
CA GLU A 32 33.11 -1.20 -21.29
C GLU A 32 33.39 0.12 -20.54
N HIS A 33 32.55 0.46 -19.56
CA HIS A 33 32.75 1.67 -18.77
C HIS A 33 34.02 1.62 -17.92
N TYR A 34 34.28 0.51 -17.23
CA TYR A 34 35.54 0.32 -16.50
C TYR A 34 36.77 0.43 -17.42
N SER A 35 36.71 -0.09 -18.64
CA SER A 35 37.83 -0.01 -19.59
C SER A 35 38.19 1.42 -19.99
N GLN A 36 37.22 2.34 -19.96
CA GLN A 36 37.40 3.75 -20.30
C GLN A 36 37.94 4.58 -19.12
N ILE A 37 37.62 4.18 -17.88
CA ILE A 37 37.96 4.95 -16.67
C ILE A 37 39.27 4.49 -16.01
N LYS A 38 39.82 3.31 -16.39
CA LYS A 38 41.05 2.73 -15.79
C LYS A 38 42.27 3.66 -15.69
N ASN A 39 42.32 4.75 -16.47
CA ASN A 39 43.40 5.72 -16.49
C ASN A 39 43.05 7.07 -15.82
N ALA A 40 41.89 7.20 -15.17
CA ALA A 40 41.46 8.44 -14.53
C ALA A 40 42.24 8.68 -13.22
N PRO A 41 42.64 9.95 -12.93
CA PRO A 41 43.35 10.29 -11.70
C PRO A 41 42.54 9.90 -10.47
N SER A 42 43.18 9.20 -9.53
CA SER A 42 42.57 8.46 -8.42
C SER A 42 42.09 9.31 -7.24
N SER A 43 41.88 10.62 -7.41
CA SER A 43 41.72 11.54 -6.28
C SER A 43 40.30 11.71 -5.78
N ASP A 44 39.27 11.39 -6.57
CA ASP A 44 37.88 11.54 -6.13
C ASP A 44 37.10 10.23 -6.31
N LEU A 45 36.47 9.76 -5.22
CA LEU A 45 35.57 8.60 -5.22
C LEU A 45 34.26 8.96 -5.95
N LEU A 46 34.33 9.08 -7.28
CA LEU A 46 33.22 9.53 -8.11
C LEU A 46 32.35 8.36 -8.57
N VAL A 47 31.06 8.66 -8.72
CA VAL A 47 30.17 7.82 -9.52
C VAL A 47 30.26 8.31 -10.94
N GLU A 48 30.53 7.38 -11.86
CA GLU A 48 30.39 7.63 -13.28
C GLU A 48 29.22 6.83 -13.83
N PHE A 49 28.63 7.36 -14.90
CA PHE A 49 27.56 6.68 -15.61
C PHE A 49 27.74 6.79 -17.12
N LYS A 50 27.26 5.78 -17.83
CA LYS A 50 27.22 5.77 -19.29
C LYS A 50 25.87 5.30 -19.80
N ILE A 51 25.37 5.96 -20.84
CA ILE A 51 24.13 5.59 -21.53
C ILE A 51 24.50 4.85 -22.82
N HIS A 52 24.04 3.61 -22.94
CA HIS A 52 24.17 2.79 -24.14
C HIS A 52 22.81 2.72 -24.83
N GLU A 53 22.67 3.46 -25.91
CA GLU A 53 21.45 3.45 -26.73
C GLU A 53 21.49 2.24 -27.67
N ARG A 54 20.45 1.40 -27.62
CA ARG A 54 20.26 0.30 -28.57
C ARG A 54 18.97 0.52 -29.36
N SER A 55 18.78 -0.31 -30.39
CA SER A 55 17.56 -0.27 -31.22
C SER A 55 16.30 -0.52 -30.38
N ASN A 56 16.33 -1.54 -29.52
CA ASN A 56 15.13 -2.06 -28.84
C ASN A 56 14.99 -1.64 -27.37
N PHE A 57 16.08 -1.21 -26.73
CA PHE A 57 16.13 -0.80 -25.32
C PHE A 57 17.34 0.10 -25.07
N ASN A 58 17.37 0.79 -23.94
CA ASN A 58 18.54 1.57 -23.51
C ASN A 58 19.11 0.95 -22.23
N ILE A 59 20.42 1.08 -22.02
CA ILE A 59 21.11 0.69 -20.78
C ILE A 59 21.76 1.92 -20.17
N ILE A 60 21.60 2.13 -18.86
CA ILE A 60 22.38 3.10 -18.09
C ILE A 60 23.24 2.30 -17.11
N ALA A 61 24.55 2.34 -17.30
CA ALA A 61 25.51 1.66 -16.43
C ALA A 61 26.13 2.65 -15.46
N PHE A 62 26.13 2.31 -14.16
CA PHE A 62 26.76 3.07 -13.08
C PHE A 62 27.95 2.30 -12.52
N VAL A 63 29.10 2.97 -12.39
CA VAL A 63 30.31 2.42 -11.77
C VAL A 63 30.89 3.43 -10.79
N THR A 64 31.70 2.93 -9.85
CA THR A 64 32.51 3.78 -8.97
C THR A 64 33.97 3.59 -9.28
N TRP A 65 34.73 4.68 -9.26
CA TRP A 65 36.19 4.66 -9.38
C TRP A 65 36.86 5.34 -8.18
N PRO A 66 37.86 4.70 -7.54
CA PRO A 66 38.20 3.28 -7.67
C PRO A 66 37.01 2.35 -7.32
N PRO A 67 37.01 1.07 -7.78
CA PRO A 67 35.98 0.12 -7.38
C PRO A 67 35.91 -0.01 -5.87
N CYS A 68 34.70 -0.07 -5.34
CA CYS A 68 34.49 -0.16 -3.89
C CYS A 68 35.03 -1.49 -3.36
N THR A 69 35.87 -1.43 -2.33
CA THR A 69 36.44 -2.63 -1.70
C THR A 69 35.68 -3.01 -0.43
N LYS A 70 35.87 -4.25 0.02
CA LYS A 70 35.33 -4.76 1.28
C LYS A 70 35.78 -3.91 2.47
N GLU A 71 37.04 -3.50 2.49
CA GLU A 71 37.63 -2.72 3.58
C GLU A 71 36.99 -1.33 3.68
N GLN A 72 36.67 -0.71 2.54
CA GLN A 72 35.95 0.56 2.51
C GLN A 72 34.54 0.44 3.08
N LEU A 73 33.82 -0.66 2.75
CA LEU A 73 32.50 -0.93 3.32
C LEU A 73 32.56 -1.26 4.82
N GLN A 74 33.62 -1.94 5.28
CA GLN A 74 33.83 -2.27 6.70
C GLN A 74 34.24 -1.04 7.53
N ALA A 75 35.09 -0.17 6.98
CA ALA A 75 35.58 1.04 7.66
C ALA A 75 34.46 2.04 7.98
N VAL A 76 33.38 2.02 7.19
CA VAL A 76 32.18 2.83 7.41
C VAL A 76 31.35 2.32 8.61
N GLY A 77 31.67 1.16 9.20
CA GLY A 77 30.95 0.59 10.33
C GLY A 77 29.63 -0.07 9.93
N ALA A 78 29.14 -0.98 10.77
CA ALA A 78 28.05 -1.92 10.46
C ALA A 78 26.70 -1.30 10.11
N ALA A 79 26.51 0.00 10.36
CA ALA A 79 25.21 0.65 10.33
C ALA A 79 25.32 2.17 10.11
N ASP A 80 26.21 2.64 9.22
CA ASP A 80 26.19 4.05 8.82
C ASP A 80 25.03 4.30 7.86
N PHE A 81 23.86 4.52 8.48
CA PHE A 81 22.60 4.82 7.85
C PHE A 81 22.38 6.32 7.81
N VAL A 82 21.75 6.80 6.73
CA VAL A 82 21.13 8.12 6.68
C VAL A 82 19.63 7.95 6.67
N SER A 83 18.96 8.55 7.64
CA SER A 83 17.50 8.54 7.72
C SER A 83 16.89 9.38 6.59
N SER A 84 15.71 8.97 6.11
CA SER A 84 14.97 9.74 5.10
C SER A 84 14.59 11.14 5.58
N SER A 85 14.41 11.33 6.90
CA SER A 85 14.23 12.65 7.51
C SER A 85 15.44 13.57 7.33
N ALA A 86 16.66 13.07 7.51
CA ALA A 86 17.89 13.84 7.28
C ALA A 86 18.16 14.08 5.78
N LEU A 87 17.65 13.20 4.90
CA LEU A 87 17.72 13.39 3.46
C LEU A 87 16.80 14.50 2.97
N LYS A 88 15.71 14.84 3.67
CA LYS A 88 14.75 15.85 3.24
C LYS A 88 15.39 17.20 2.90
N ASP A 89 16.37 17.63 3.68
CA ASP A 89 17.00 18.94 3.48
C ASP A 89 18.12 18.89 2.41
N THR A 90 18.72 17.72 2.18
CA THR A 90 19.91 17.59 1.32
C THR A 90 19.63 16.91 -0.03
N LEU A 91 18.63 16.03 -0.08
CA LEU A 91 18.24 15.20 -1.22
C LEU A 91 16.75 14.77 -1.10
N PRO A 92 15.80 15.71 -1.26
CA PRO A 92 14.34 15.46 -1.17
C PRO A 92 13.80 14.70 -2.39
N LEU A 93 14.25 13.47 -2.56
CA LEU A 93 13.97 12.63 -3.72
C LEU A 93 13.26 11.32 -3.37
N PHE A 94 13.21 10.97 -2.08
CA PHE A 94 12.74 9.67 -1.61
C PHE A 94 11.58 9.77 -0.60
N GLU A 95 11.03 10.96 -0.31
CA GLU A 95 9.89 11.05 0.64
C GLU A 95 8.64 10.33 0.14
N PHE A 96 8.56 10.12 -1.18
CA PHE A 96 7.46 9.38 -1.80
C PHE A 96 7.37 7.92 -1.30
N LEU A 97 8.46 7.36 -0.76
CA LEU A 97 8.52 6.01 -0.17
C LEU A 97 7.89 5.96 1.24
N CYS A 98 7.81 7.08 1.95
CA CYS A 98 7.20 7.12 3.29
C CYS A 98 5.67 6.94 3.21
N SER A 99 5.09 6.40 4.27
CA SER A 99 3.64 6.28 4.48
C SER A 99 3.25 6.71 5.90
N LYS A 100 1.94 6.72 6.22
CA LYS A 100 1.50 7.00 7.61
C LYS A 100 1.98 5.91 8.57
N ALA A 101 1.97 4.65 8.12
CA ALA A 101 2.43 3.50 8.91
C ALA A 101 3.96 3.41 8.99
N ASN A 102 4.67 3.90 7.97
CA ASN A 102 6.12 3.88 7.89
C ASN A 102 6.66 5.28 7.51
N PRO A 103 6.77 6.20 8.48
CA PRO A 103 7.06 7.60 8.21
C PRO A 103 8.54 7.88 7.89
N CYS A 104 9.45 6.97 8.23
CA CYS A 104 10.88 7.13 8.06
C CYS A 104 11.54 5.79 7.78
N PHE A 105 12.57 5.78 6.94
CA PHE A 105 13.39 4.62 6.63
C PHE A 105 14.85 5.04 6.53
N SER A 106 15.76 4.10 6.40
CA SER A 106 17.20 4.36 6.38
C SER A 106 17.89 3.77 5.16
N ILE A 107 18.84 4.52 4.60
CA ILE A 107 19.67 4.10 3.46
C ILE A 107 21.14 4.13 3.86
N ASN A 108 21.92 3.18 3.34
CA ASN A 108 23.37 3.15 3.39
C ASN A 108 23.96 4.52 3.02
N LYS A 109 24.72 5.12 3.94
CA LYS A 109 25.29 6.46 3.76
C LYS A 109 26.23 6.55 2.57
N LEU A 110 27.07 5.55 2.36
CA LEU A 110 28.02 5.55 1.26
C LEU A 110 27.27 5.55 -0.10
N ALA A 111 26.21 4.76 -0.23
CA ALA A 111 25.34 4.78 -1.41
C ALA A 111 24.64 6.14 -1.61
N VAL A 112 24.18 6.77 -0.52
CA VAL A 112 23.60 8.13 -0.55
C VAL A 112 24.62 9.16 -1.01
N GLU A 113 25.83 9.17 -0.45
CA GLU A 113 26.88 10.12 -0.79
C GLU A 113 27.26 10.01 -2.27
N ARG A 114 27.40 8.77 -2.76
CA ARG A 114 27.61 8.50 -4.18
C ARG A 114 26.44 8.97 -5.03
N PHE A 115 25.20 8.69 -4.65
CA PHE A 115 24.03 9.14 -5.39
C PHE A 115 23.88 10.67 -5.39
N LYS A 116 24.22 11.34 -4.28
CA LYS A 116 24.20 12.82 -4.18
C LYS A 116 25.09 13.48 -5.23
N SER A 117 26.21 12.86 -5.61
CA SER A 117 27.09 13.39 -6.68
C SER A 117 26.37 13.50 -8.03
N LEU A 118 25.31 12.73 -8.26
CA LEU A 118 24.53 12.77 -9.50
C LEU A 118 23.47 13.89 -9.54
N ARG A 119 23.26 14.63 -8.43
CA ARG A 119 22.16 15.60 -8.32
C ARG A 119 22.10 16.61 -9.47
N GLY A 120 23.26 17.10 -9.93
CA GLY A 120 23.35 18.05 -11.04
C GLY A 120 22.95 17.48 -12.40
N VAL A 121 23.09 16.16 -12.61
CA VAL A 121 22.80 15.48 -13.88
C VAL A 121 21.45 14.79 -13.92
N LEU A 122 20.78 14.60 -12.77
CA LEU A 122 19.46 13.98 -12.70
C LEU A 122 18.42 14.64 -13.63
N PRO A 123 18.28 15.98 -13.71
CA PRO A 123 17.31 16.61 -14.62
C PRO A 123 17.59 16.30 -16.11
N PHE A 124 18.87 16.21 -16.48
CA PHE A 124 19.27 15.82 -17.83
C PHE A 124 18.87 14.37 -18.12
N LEU A 125 19.13 13.45 -17.19
CA LEU A 125 18.73 12.05 -17.31
C LEU A 125 17.21 11.89 -17.36
N GLU A 126 16.48 12.62 -16.52
CA GLU A 126 15.00 12.66 -16.50
C GLU A 126 14.47 13.04 -17.89
N SER A 127 14.91 14.18 -18.42
CA SER A 127 14.54 14.65 -19.77
C SER A 127 14.88 13.63 -20.84
N LYS A 128 16.10 13.07 -20.82
CA LYS A 128 16.55 12.13 -21.85
C LYS A 128 15.75 10.83 -21.84
N ILE A 129 15.29 10.36 -20.68
CA ILE A 129 14.49 9.14 -20.54
C ILE A 129 13.02 9.41 -20.89
N LEU A 130 12.43 10.46 -20.32
CA LEU A 130 10.99 10.71 -20.40
C LEU A 130 10.54 11.37 -21.71
N ASN A 131 11.41 12.07 -22.44
CA ASN A 131 11.05 12.72 -23.70
C ASN A 131 10.97 11.74 -24.89
N SER A 132 11.43 10.49 -24.74
CA SER A 132 11.26 9.44 -25.74
C SER A 132 9.80 8.95 -25.75
N THR A 133 9.06 9.18 -26.85
CA THR A 133 7.68 8.69 -26.99
C THR A 133 7.57 7.73 -28.19
N PRO A 134 7.26 6.43 -27.99
CA PRO A 134 7.12 5.75 -26.71
C PRO A 134 8.46 5.61 -25.97
N MET A 135 8.41 5.49 -24.65
CA MET A 135 9.61 5.26 -23.84
C MET A 135 10.18 3.89 -24.19
N LYS A 136 11.44 3.86 -24.66
CA LYS A 136 12.15 2.59 -24.87
C LYS A 136 12.28 1.86 -23.53
N PRO A 137 12.17 0.52 -23.51
CA PRO A 137 12.54 -0.27 -22.34
C PRO A 137 13.92 0.15 -21.82
N LEU A 138 14.05 0.25 -20.50
CA LEU A 138 15.24 0.77 -19.85
C LEU A 138 15.81 -0.27 -18.90
N ILE A 139 17.09 -0.60 -19.08
CA ILE A 139 17.89 -1.36 -18.13
C ILE A 139 18.78 -0.39 -17.38
N ILE A 140 18.77 -0.47 -16.06
CA ILE A 140 19.64 0.32 -15.18
C ILE A 140 20.56 -0.69 -14.51
N THR A 141 21.87 -0.54 -14.65
CA THR A 141 22.83 -1.56 -14.19
C THR A 141 23.99 -0.95 -13.43
N GLY A 142 24.64 -1.74 -12.58
CA GLY A 142 25.85 -1.32 -11.90
C GLY A 142 26.53 -2.45 -11.16
N HIS A 143 27.81 -2.23 -10.84
CA HIS A 143 28.65 -3.19 -10.10
C HIS A 143 29.06 -2.62 -8.74
N GLY A 144 29.05 -3.47 -7.71
CA GLY A 144 29.38 -3.06 -6.33
C GLY A 144 28.53 -1.87 -5.89
N LEU A 145 29.17 -0.82 -5.38
CA LEU A 145 28.51 0.41 -4.97
C LEU A 145 27.82 1.16 -6.14
N GLY A 146 28.29 0.97 -7.37
CA GLY A 146 27.58 1.45 -8.57
C GLY A 146 26.22 0.76 -8.75
N GLY A 147 26.09 -0.50 -8.31
CA GLY A 147 24.82 -1.21 -8.23
C GLY A 147 23.87 -0.62 -7.19
N SER A 148 24.40 -0.17 -6.05
CA SER A 148 23.60 0.54 -5.04
C SER A 148 23.07 1.87 -5.59
N VAL A 149 23.90 2.61 -6.32
CA VAL A 149 23.50 3.85 -7.01
C VAL A 149 22.47 3.58 -8.10
N ALA A 150 22.66 2.53 -8.90
CA ALA A 150 21.70 2.09 -9.93
C ALA A 150 20.32 1.77 -9.32
N SER A 151 20.30 1.17 -8.13
CA SER A 151 19.06 0.86 -7.41
C SER A 151 18.37 2.13 -6.89
N LEU A 152 19.12 3.06 -6.28
CA LEU A 152 18.59 4.36 -5.84
C LEU A 152 18.08 5.20 -7.02
N PHE A 153 18.79 5.19 -8.15
CA PHE A 153 18.35 5.84 -9.38
C PHE A 153 17.05 5.25 -9.91
N THR A 154 16.91 3.92 -9.84
CA THR A 154 15.67 3.24 -10.23
C THR A 154 14.50 3.64 -9.34
N LEU A 155 14.68 3.67 -8.01
CA LEU A 155 13.64 4.14 -7.08
C LEU A 155 13.22 5.58 -7.38
N TRP A 156 14.20 6.48 -7.55
CA TRP A 156 13.92 7.86 -7.92
C TRP A 156 13.15 7.97 -9.25
N LEU A 157 13.55 7.23 -10.28
CA LEU A 157 12.89 7.23 -11.58
C LEU A 157 11.45 6.69 -11.50
N LEU A 158 11.23 5.62 -10.72
CA LEU A 158 9.88 5.07 -10.49
C LEU A 158 8.94 6.11 -9.86
N SER A 159 9.46 7.06 -9.07
CA SER A 159 8.67 8.18 -8.53
C SER A 159 8.20 9.18 -9.59
N LYS A 160 8.82 9.18 -10.78
CA LYS A 160 8.56 10.11 -11.89
C LYS A 160 7.73 9.49 -13.00
N LEU A 161 7.73 8.16 -13.10
CA LEU A 161 7.04 7.44 -14.16
C LEU A 161 5.55 7.26 -13.86
N ASP A 162 4.73 7.55 -14.86
CA ASP A 162 3.36 7.04 -14.92
C ASP A 162 3.38 5.58 -15.40
N LEU A 163 3.35 4.65 -14.45
CA LEU A 163 3.40 3.20 -14.71
C LEU A 163 2.16 2.65 -15.42
N SER A 164 1.08 3.45 -15.54
CA SER A 164 -0.08 3.08 -16.35
C SER A 164 0.16 3.25 -17.85
N LYS A 165 1.14 4.09 -18.23
CA LYS A 165 1.47 4.42 -19.63
C LYS A 165 2.84 3.91 -20.07
N ASN A 166 3.78 3.80 -19.13
CA ASN A 166 5.17 3.48 -19.43
C ASN A 166 5.54 2.07 -18.95
N LYS A 167 6.46 1.43 -19.68
CA LYS A 167 7.07 0.17 -19.23
C LYS A 167 7.96 0.44 -18.02
N ARG A 168 7.93 -0.48 -17.05
CA ARG A 168 8.81 -0.44 -15.88
C ARG A 168 10.29 -0.57 -16.29
N PRO A 169 11.21 0.18 -15.67
CA PRO A 169 12.64 -0.08 -15.81
C PRO A 169 13.00 -1.41 -15.13
N LEU A 170 14.08 -2.04 -15.60
CA LEU A 170 14.69 -3.20 -14.95
C LEU A 170 16.06 -2.81 -14.40
N CYS A 171 16.21 -2.83 -13.08
CA CYS A 171 17.48 -2.66 -12.39
C CYS A 171 18.20 -4.00 -12.25
N VAL A 172 19.39 -4.15 -12.83
CA VAL A 172 20.22 -5.36 -12.76
C VAL A 172 21.54 -5.01 -12.08
N THR A 173 21.79 -5.50 -10.88
CA THR A 173 23.03 -5.18 -10.16
C THR A 173 23.91 -6.40 -10.01
N PHE A 174 25.23 -6.22 -10.04
CA PHE A 174 26.20 -7.28 -9.83
C PHE A 174 27.01 -6.98 -8.58
N GLY A 175 27.02 -7.88 -7.61
CA GLY A 175 27.86 -7.72 -6.42
C GLY A 175 27.52 -6.50 -5.56
N SER A 176 26.31 -5.95 -5.68
CA SER A 176 25.92 -4.78 -4.90
C SER A 176 25.77 -5.12 -3.42
N PRO A 177 26.27 -4.28 -2.51
CA PRO A 177 25.90 -4.37 -1.09
C PRO A 177 24.40 -4.07 -0.91
N LEU A 178 23.86 -4.51 0.23
CA LEU A 178 22.51 -4.18 0.67
C LEU A 178 22.38 -2.67 0.91
N ILE A 179 21.18 -2.12 0.68
CA ILE A 179 21.01 -0.66 0.53
C ILE A 179 20.31 -0.02 1.71
N GLY A 180 19.31 -0.66 2.32
CA GLY A 180 18.54 -0.03 3.38
C GLY A 180 18.06 -1.00 4.44
N ASP A 181 17.34 -0.44 5.40
CA ASP A 181 16.79 -1.15 6.54
C ASP A 181 15.46 -1.86 6.22
N GLU A 182 14.87 -2.45 7.25
CA GLU A 182 13.56 -3.10 7.20
C GLU A 182 12.45 -2.13 6.77
N ASP A 183 12.51 -0.87 7.23
CA ASP A 183 11.53 0.14 6.87
C ASP A 183 11.63 0.49 5.37
N LEU A 184 12.83 0.58 4.77
CA LEU A 184 12.97 0.75 3.32
C LEU A 184 12.43 -0.48 2.56
N ARG A 185 12.75 -1.69 3.03
CA ARG A 185 12.26 -2.94 2.43
C ARG A 185 10.73 -2.96 2.39
N GLU A 186 10.10 -2.70 3.53
CA GLU A 186 8.64 -2.66 3.63
C GLU A 186 8.07 -1.59 2.69
N ALA A 187 8.63 -0.37 2.66
CA ALA A 187 8.17 0.69 1.76
C ALA A 187 8.16 0.25 0.27
N ILE A 188 9.17 -0.51 -0.17
CA ILE A 188 9.27 -1.03 -1.54
C ILE A 188 8.28 -2.19 -1.76
N LEU A 189 8.13 -3.10 -0.79
CA LEU A 189 7.24 -4.26 -0.89
C LEU A 189 5.75 -3.91 -0.92
N GLN A 190 5.35 -2.83 -0.25
CA GLN A 190 3.96 -2.34 -0.25
C GLN A 190 3.43 -2.01 -1.66
N TYR A 191 4.33 -1.84 -2.62
CA TYR A 191 4.01 -1.72 -4.03
C TYR A 191 4.81 -2.74 -4.85
N SER A 192 4.23 -3.94 -5.01
CA SER A 192 4.84 -5.08 -5.72
C SER A 192 5.40 -4.71 -7.10
N ALA A 193 4.82 -3.73 -7.78
CA ALA A 193 5.29 -3.26 -9.06
C ALA A 193 6.67 -2.56 -9.01
N TRP A 194 7.07 -1.96 -7.88
CA TRP A 194 8.44 -1.48 -7.67
C TRP A 194 9.38 -2.62 -7.30
N ASN A 195 9.01 -3.50 -6.37
CA ASN A 195 9.84 -4.63 -5.99
C ASN A 195 10.23 -5.50 -7.20
N SER A 196 9.30 -5.69 -8.14
CA SER A 196 9.53 -6.43 -9.40
C SER A 196 10.52 -5.79 -10.38
N CYS A 197 10.99 -4.57 -10.11
CA CYS A 197 11.94 -3.87 -10.98
C CYS A 197 13.41 -4.22 -10.67
N PHE A 198 13.69 -5.01 -9.63
CA PHE A 198 15.05 -5.21 -9.14
C PHE A 198 15.51 -6.67 -9.26
N LEU A 199 16.65 -6.87 -9.90
CA LEU A 199 17.35 -8.15 -10.03
C LEU A 199 18.80 -8.00 -9.54
N HIS A 200 19.10 -8.58 -8.39
CA HIS A 200 20.41 -8.54 -7.75
C HIS A 200 21.17 -9.85 -8.02
N VAL A 201 22.18 -9.81 -8.89
CA VAL A 201 23.04 -10.95 -9.21
C VAL A 201 24.17 -11.03 -8.19
N VAL A 202 24.22 -12.16 -7.46
CA VAL A 202 25.19 -12.38 -6.39
C VAL A 202 25.92 -13.69 -6.61
N SER A 203 27.23 -13.62 -6.73
CA SER A 203 28.10 -14.79 -6.77
C SER A 203 28.47 -15.26 -5.36
N ALA A 204 28.52 -16.59 -5.14
CA ALA A 204 29.07 -17.23 -3.93
C ALA A 204 30.50 -16.78 -3.63
N GLN A 205 31.26 -16.35 -4.64
CA GLN A 205 32.65 -15.92 -4.51
C GLN A 205 32.83 -14.41 -4.24
N ASP A 206 31.76 -13.60 -4.30
CA ASP A 206 31.85 -12.13 -4.17
C ASP A 206 31.69 -11.60 -2.74
N PRO A 207 32.71 -11.12 -2.04
CA PRO A 207 32.56 -10.72 -0.65
C PRO A 207 31.63 -9.50 -0.45
N LEU A 208 31.44 -8.65 -1.47
CA LEU A 208 30.85 -7.31 -1.30
C LEU A 208 29.38 -7.32 -0.82
N PRO A 209 28.46 -8.13 -1.41
CA PRO A 209 27.07 -8.21 -0.93
C PRO A 209 26.91 -8.66 0.53
N ARG A 210 27.95 -9.26 1.12
CA ARG A 210 27.92 -9.93 2.42
C ARG A 210 28.42 -9.05 3.55
N VAL A 211 29.21 -8.02 3.22
CA VAL A 211 29.91 -7.16 4.20
C VAL A 211 28.95 -6.52 5.19
N LEU A 212 27.75 -6.14 4.72
CA LEU A 212 26.75 -5.43 5.51
C LEU A 212 25.77 -6.36 6.24
N THR A 213 26.05 -7.67 6.29
CA THR A 213 25.23 -8.62 7.06
C THR A 213 25.66 -8.64 8.53
N SER A 214 24.67 -8.68 9.44
CA SER A 214 24.74 -8.50 10.91
C SER A 214 25.81 -9.34 11.65
N THR A 215 26.39 -10.38 11.05
CA THR A 215 27.22 -11.37 11.75
C THR A 215 28.67 -10.96 12.00
N HIS A 216 29.15 -9.82 11.48
CA HIS A 216 30.58 -9.48 11.50
C HIS A 216 30.95 -8.18 12.23
N ASN A 217 30.01 -7.56 12.95
CA ASN A 217 30.31 -6.42 13.81
C ASN A 217 29.56 -6.58 15.14
N PRO A 218 30.25 -6.56 16.30
CA PRO A 218 29.58 -6.71 17.59
C PRO A 218 28.57 -5.56 17.79
N PRO A 219 27.39 -5.83 18.38
CA PRO A 219 26.46 -4.76 18.72
C PRO A 219 27.16 -3.79 19.66
N SER A 220 27.19 -2.50 19.27
CA SER A 220 27.50 -1.44 20.22
C SER A 220 26.55 -1.58 21.40
N THR A 221 27.11 -1.67 22.60
CA THR A 221 26.40 -1.75 23.87
C THR A 221 25.53 -0.51 24.07
N GLU A 222 24.34 -0.47 23.47
CA GLU A 222 23.28 0.45 23.85
C GLU A 222 21.94 -0.04 23.29
N SER A 223 21.10 -0.49 24.23
CA SER A 223 19.73 -0.96 24.03
C SER A 223 18.84 0.17 23.49
N THR A 224 18.48 0.15 22.21
CA THR A 224 17.20 0.68 21.70
C THR A 224 16.67 -0.24 20.59
N SER A 225 15.35 -0.38 20.55
CA SER A 225 14.58 -1.54 20.09
C SER A 225 14.25 -1.61 18.59
N ARG A 226 15.22 -1.31 17.71
CA ARG A 226 15.15 -1.64 16.27
C ARG A 226 16.54 -2.07 15.82
N THR A 227 16.67 -3.28 15.30
CA THR A 227 17.94 -3.74 14.75
C THR A 227 18.25 -2.91 13.50
N ASN A 228 19.26 -2.04 13.56
CA ASN A 228 19.82 -1.31 12.41
C ASN A 228 20.52 -2.31 11.47
N GLU A 229 19.74 -3.23 10.90
CA GLU A 229 20.20 -4.26 10.00
C GLU A 229 19.80 -3.94 8.58
N TYR A 230 20.73 -4.17 7.67
CA TYR A 230 20.43 -4.12 6.25
C TYR A 230 19.53 -5.29 5.84
N LYS A 231 18.53 -4.98 5.01
CA LYS A 231 17.55 -5.95 4.53
C LYS A 231 17.52 -6.00 3.00
N PRO A 232 17.40 -7.20 2.40
CA PRO A 232 17.27 -7.34 0.96
C PRO A 232 15.85 -6.96 0.50
N PHE A 233 15.75 -6.38 -0.68
CA PHE A 233 14.51 -6.19 -1.43
C PHE A 233 14.72 -6.58 -2.89
N GLY A 234 13.66 -6.78 -3.65
CA GLY A 234 13.74 -7.24 -5.03
C GLY A 234 14.06 -8.74 -5.15
N THR A 235 14.35 -9.17 -6.37
CA THR A 235 14.69 -10.55 -6.68
C THR A 235 16.21 -10.72 -6.66
N PHE A 236 16.72 -11.72 -5.94
CA PHE A 236 18.14 -12.06 -5.91
C PHE A 236 18.41 -13.31 -6.74
N MET A 237 19.32 -13.22 -7.70
CA MET A 237 19.85 -14.38 -8.42
C MET A 237 21.14 -14.84 -7.72
N LEU A 238 21.01 -15.93 -6.96
CA LEU A 238 22.09 -16.52 -6.17
C LEU A 238 22.84 -17.51 -7.06
N CYS A 239 24.15 -17.30 -7.23
CA CYS A 239 25.00 -18.10 -8.11
C CYS A 239 26.05 -18.83 -7.29
N SER A 240 26.16 -20.15 -7.44
CA SER A 240 27.15 -21.01 -6.79
C SER A 240 27.87 -21.90 -7.80
N GLU A 241 28.88 -22.64 -7.33
CA GLU A 241 29.53 -23.68 -8.14
C GLU A 241 28.55 -24.78 -8.54
N LEU A 242 27.56 -25.08 -7.69
CA LEU A 242 26.53 -26.05 -8.03
C LEU A 242 25.60 -25.46 -9.08
N GLY A 243 24.98 -24.30 -8.87
CA GLY A 243 23.97 -23.81 -9.81
C GLY A 243 23.65 -22.35 -9.63
N PHE A 244 22.47 -21.97 -10.08
CA PHE A 244 21.93 -20.65 -9.82
C PHE A 244 20.41 -20.72 -9.69
N THR A 245 19.84 -19.76 -8.96
CA THR A 245 18.39 -19.67 -8.77
C THR A 245 17.99 -18.28 -8.29
N CYS A 246 16.77 -17.88 -8.59
CA CYS A 246 16.18 -16.64 -8.10
C CYS A 246 15.42 -16.85 -6.78
N PHE A 247 15.57 -15.94 -5.83
CA PHE A 247 14.80 -15.85 -4.59
C PHE A 247 14.25 -14.44 -4.39
N GLU A 248 13.06 -14.34 -3.82
CA GLU A 248 12.48 -13.08 -3.33
C GLU A 248 12.33 -13.07 -1.80
N ASP A 249 12.48 -14.23 -1.16
CA ASP A 249 12.36 -14.33 0.29
C ASP A 249 13.58 -13.71 0.99
N PRO A 250 13.40 -12.62 1.77
CA PRO A 250 14.51 -11.88 2.34
C PRO A 250 15.29 -12.68 3.38
N GLU A 251 14.62 -13.58 4.13
CA GLU A 251 15.26 -14.36 5.18
C GLU A 251 16.16 -15.44 4.59
N PHE A 252 15.74 -16.09 3.50
CA PHE A 252 16.55 -17.01 2.74
C PHE A 252 17.73 -16.30 2.06
N ILE A 253 17.51 -15.11 1.49
CA ILE A 253 18.58 -14.31 0.90
C ILE A 253 19.63 -13.94 1.96
N LEU A 254 19.20 -13.47 3.13
CA LEU A 254 20.11 -13.15 4.23
C LEU A 254 20.88 -14.37 4.73
N GLU A 255 20.22 -15.53 4.85
CA GLU A 255 20.86 -16.79 5.21
C GLU A 255 21.94 -17.16 4.19
N PHE A 256 21.64 -17.08 2.88
CA PHE A 256 22.62 -17.31 1.84
C PHE A 256 23.82 -16.38 1.94
N LEU A 257 23.59 -15.07 2.08
CA LEU A 257 24.66 -14.07 2.16
C LEU A 257 25.57 -14.30 3.37
N LYS A 258 25.01 -14.67 4.52
CA LYS A 258 25.75 -14.98 5.75
C LYS A 258 26.58 -16.27 5.60
N SER A 259 25.98 -17.33 5.06
CA SER A 259 26.63 -18.65 4.94
C SER A 259 27.72 -18.72 3.89
N THR A 260 27.70 -17.84 2.88
CA THR A 260 28.69 -17.82 1.79
C THR A 260 29.80 -16.78 2.00
N TYR A 261 29.90 -16.20 3.20
CA TYR A 261 30.97 -15.26 3.54
C TYR A 261 32.34 -15.96 3.62
N SER A 262 33.34 -15.38 2.96
CA SER A 262 34.73 -15.81 3.03
C SER A 262 35.65 -14.60 3.27
N GLU A 263 36.59 -14.73 4.20
CA GLU A 263 37.64 -13.73 4.42
C GLU A 263 38.68 -13.70 3.29
N VAL A 264 38.88 -14.82 2.62
CA VAL A 264 39.80 -14.98 1.49
C VAL A 264 39.01 -14.80 0.19
N SER A 265 38.75 -13.55 -0.17
CA SER A 265 37.94 -13.22 -1.35
C SER A 265 38.60 -12.12 -2.17
N PRO A 266 38.39 -12.08 -3.50
CA PRO A 266 39.00 -11.05 -4.35
C PRO A 266 38.46 -9.67 -3.99
N GLN A 267 39.33 -8.65 -4.04
CA GLN A 267 38.92 -7.24 -3.86
C GLN A 267 37.98 -6.76 -4.97
N PHE A 268 38.07 -7.37 -6.15
CA PHE A 268 37.24 -7.10 -7.32
C PHE A 268 36.93 -8.42 -8.03
N LEU A 269 35.64 -8.76 -8.16
CA LEU A 269 35.20 -9.93 -8.92
C LEU A 269 34.72 -9.48 -10.31
N ASP A 270 35.38 -9.96 -11.37
CA ASP A 270 34.82 -9.85 -12.71
C ASP A 270 33.66 -10.84 -12.85
N TYR A 271 32.45 -10.34 -13.09
CA TYR A 271 31.27 -11.17 -13.31
C TYR A 271 31.18 -11.72 -14.74
N LYS A 272 32.08 -11.35 -15.66
CA LYS A 272 32.05 -11.89 -17.03
C LYS A 272 32.18 -13.42 -17.05
N PRO A 273 33.17 -14.04 -16.38
CA PRO A 273 33.27 -15.49 -16.31
C PRO A 273 32.07 -16.12 -15.60
N VAL A 274 31.51 -15.44 -14.60
CA VAL A 274 30.30 -15.90 -13.90
C VAL A 274 29.14 -15.98 -14.89
N VAL A 275 28.84 -14.91 -15.63
CA VAL A 275 27.76 -14.86 -16.61
C VAL A 275 27.96 -15.89 -17.74
N GLU A 276 29.19 -16.08 -18.21
CA GLU A 276 29.52 -17.11 -19.21
C GLU A 276 29.28 -18.53 -18.66
N GLN A 277 29.68 -18.79 -17.41
CA GLN A 277 29.44 -20.07 -16.75
C GLN A 277 27.95 -20.34 -16.55
N LEU A 278 27.15 -19.32 -16.19
CA LEU A 278 25.70 -19.45 -16.06
C LEU A 278 25.06 -19.88 -17.39
N LYS A 279 25.48 -19.28 -18.51
CA LYS A 279 25.01 -19.67 -19.86
C LYS A 279 25.36 -21.12 -20.18
N LEU A 280 26.59 -21.54 -19.87
CA LEU A 280 27.00 -22.93 -20.08
C LEU A 280 26.16 -23.90 -19.25
N LYS A 281 25.84 -23.55 -17.99
CA LYS A 281 24.98 -24.37 -17.13
C LYS A 281 23.53 -24.48 -17.62
N VAL A 282 22.99 -23.45 -18.26
CA VAL A 282 21.65 -23.53 -18.91
C VAL A 282 21.68 -24.50 -20.10
N ILE A 283 22.76 -24.52 -20.87
CA ILE A 283 22.88 -25.38 -22.06
C ILE A 283 23.19 -26.82 -21.66
N CYS A 284 24.11 -27.01 -20.71
CA CYS A 284 24.60 -28.30 -20.25
C CYS A 284 23.94 -28.71 -18.92
N GLU A 285 22.61 -28.83 -18.93
CA GLU A 285 21.84 -29.11 -17.72
C GLU A 285 22.22 -30.46 -17.10
N ASP A 286 22.80 -30.42 -15.89
CA ASP A 286 23.22 -31.60 -15.15
C ASP A 286 22.00 -32.28 -14.50
N LYS A 287 21.44 -33.28 -15.21
CA LYS A 287 20.26 -34.04 -14.79
C LYS A 287 20.52 -35.01 -13.62
N THR A 288 21.75 -35.12 -13.12
CA THR A 288 22.12 -36.11 -12.09
C THR A 288 21.74 -35.71 -10.66
N ARG A 289 21.15 -34.51 -10.45
CA ARG A 289 21.00 -33.90 -9.12
C ARG A 289 19.75 -34.29 -8.32
N LEU A 290 18.82 -34.99 -8.94
CA LEU A 290 17.63 -35.51 -8.28
C LEU A 290 17.84 -37.00 -8.00
N ASP A 291 18.37 -37.32 -6.83
CA ASP A 291 18.45 -38.70 -6.37
C ASP A 291 17.09 -39.12 -5.79
N GLY A 292 16.23 -39.66 -6.66
CA GLY A 292 14.94 -40.23 -6.28
C GLY A 292 13.74 -39.74 -7.11
N SER A 293 12.70 -40.58 -7.18
CA SER A 293 11.42 -40.27 -7.80
C SER A 293 10.59 -39.34 -6.91
N ILE A 294 10.81 -38.02 -7.01
CA ILE A 294 9.94 -37.03 -6.36
C ILE A 294 8.64 -36.91 -7.17
N SER A 295 7.55 -37.47 -6.64
CA SER A 295 6.24 -37.45 -7.32
C SER A 295 5.52 -36.09 -7.29
N ASP A 296 5.91 -35.18 -6.40
CA ASP A 296 5.34 -33.83 -6.28
C ASP A 296 6.19 -32.81 -7.06
N PRO A 297 5.69 -32.24 -8.17
CA PRO A 297 6.42 -31.26 -8.98
C PRO A 297 6.81 -29.99 -8.19
N LEU A 298 6.00 -29.58 -7.20
CA LEU A 298 6.33 -28.42 -6.36
C LEU A 298 7.54 -28.72 -5.48
N LEU A 299 7.54 -29.90 -4.85
CA LEU A 299 8.67 -30.35 -4.04
C LEU A 299 9.92 -30.50 -4.90
N ALA A 300 9.81 -31.07 -6.10
CA ALA A 300 10.93 -31.21 -7.03
C ALA A 300 11.53 -29.83 -7.39
N GLY A 301 10.68 -28.85 -7.73
CA GLY A 301 11.12 -27.48 -8.04
C GLY A 301 11.83 -26.80 -6.86
N ILE A 302 11.29 -26.93 -5.64
CA ILE A 302 11.92 -26.38 -4.43
C ILE A 302 13.26 -27.07 -4.16
N THR A 303 13.34 -28.39 -4.30
CA THR A 303 14.58 -29.14 -4.11
C THR A 303 15.67 -28.68 -5.08
N VAL A 304 15.36 -28.57 -6.38
CA VAL A 304 16.33 -28.07 -7.38
C VAL A 304 16.81 -26.66 -7.02
N GLN A 305 15.89 -25.78 -6.64
CA GLN A 305 16.20 -24.42 -6.22
C GLN A 305 17.12 -24.39 -4.99
N VAL A 306 16.83 -25.16 -3.94
CA VAL A 306 17.68 -25.23 -2.74
C VAL A 306 19.06 -25.81 -3.07
N LEU A 307 19.15 -26.89 -3.84
CA LEU A 307 20.43 -27.50 -4.23
C LEU A 307 21.30 -26.56 -5.06
N ALA A 308 20.70 -25.77 -5.95
CA ALA A 308 21.42 -24.80 -6.77
C ALA A 308 22.16 -23.72 -5.96
N THR A 309 21.74 -23.47 -4.71
CA THR A 309 22.41 -22.50 -3.82
C THR A 309 23.76 -22.99 -3.30
N GLY A 310 23.98 -24.31 -3.24
CA GLY A 310 25.19 -24.86 -2.63
C GLY A 310 25.28 -24.67 -1.11
N LEU A 311 24.21 -24.21 -0.45
CA LEU A 311 24.20 -24.07 1.01
C LEU A 311 24.21 -25.42 1.71
N ALA A 312 23.50 -26.40 1.15
CA ALA A 312 23.21 -27.65 1.82
C ALA A 312 24.33 -28.70 1.64
N GLN A 313 24.91 -29.15 2.76
CA GLN A 313 26.02 -30.12 2.79
C GLN A 313 25.58 -31.54 3.20
N ASN A 314 24.37 -31.70 3.76
CA ASN A 314 23.82 -32.99 4.18
C ASN A 314 22.29 -33.03 4.00
N SER A 315 21.71 -34.24 4.07
CA SER A 315 20.28 -34.50 3.83
C SER A 315 19.37 -33.74 4.81
N ASP A 316 19.74 -33.64 6.09
CA ASP A 316 18.93 -32.98 7.11
C ASP A 316 18.80 -31.48 6.84
N MET A 317 19.91 -30.84 6.44
CA MET A 317 19.93 -29.41 6.12
C MET A 317 19.17 -29.10 4.81
N ILE A 318 19.24 -30.00 3.82
CA ILE A 318 18.40 -29.93 2.61
C ILE A 318 16.92 -29.96 3.01
N GLY A 319 16.51 -30.91 3.86
CA GLY A 319 15.13 -31.04 4.33
C GLY A 319 14.62 -29.81 5.09
N ALA A 320 15.48 -29.21 5.93
CA ALA A 320 15.15 -27.99 6.67
C ALA A 320 14.92 -26.79 5.74
N LEU A 321 15.83 -26.56 4.78
CA LEU A 321 15.72 -25.47 3.79
C LEU A 321 14.51 -25.65 2.87
N ILE A 322 14.23 -26.86 2.41
CA ILE A 322 13.02 -27.18 1.62
C ILE A 322 11.77 -26.83 2.42
N THR A 323 11.73 -27.21 3.70
CA THR A 323 10.57 -26.93 4.57
C THR A 323 10.36 -25.43 4.75
N LYS A 324 11.45 -24.65 4.90
CA LYS A 324 11.42 -23.19 5.00
C LYS A 324 10.84 -22.55 3.73
N VAL A 325 11.43 -22.86 2.57
CA VAL A 325 10.97 -22.33 1.26
C VAL A 325 9.52 -22.72 0.98
N LYS A 326 9.12 -23.94 1.32
CA LYS A 326 7.73 -24.41 1.14
C LYS A 326 6.75 -23.62 2.01
N ARG A 327 7.08 -23.36 3.28
CA ARG A 327 6.25 -22.53 4.18
C ARG A 327 6.08 -21.12 3.63
N GLU A 328 7.17 -20.46 3.25
CA GLU A 328 7.15 -19.10 2.69
C GLU A 328 6.33 -19.02 1.41
N SER A 329 6.48 -19.97 0.50
CA SER A 329 5.68 -20.02 -0.74
C SER A 329 4.17 -20.14 -0.48
N THR A 330 3.77 -20.79 0.61
CA THR A 330 2.36 -20.94 1.02
C THR A 330 1.85 -19.65 1.66
N ILE A 331 2.67 -19.00 2.49
CA ILE A 331 2.34 -17.73 3.15
C ILE A 331 2.16 -16.62 2.10
N LEU A 332 3.06 -16.52 1.11
CA LEU A 332 2.98 -15.53 0.03
C LEU A 332 1.67 -15.68 -0.78
N LYS A 333 1.23 -16.92 -1.07
CA LYS A 333 -0.05 -17.17 -1.76
C LYS A 333 -1.28 -16.75 -0.94
N THR A 334 -1.18 -16.77 0.38
CA THR A 334 -2.31 -16.50 1.29
C THR A 334 -2.42 -15.01 1.66
N ARG A 335 -1.32 -14.24 1.57
CA ARG A 335 -1.27 -12.82 1.97
C ARG A 335 -1.69 -11.81 0.90
N VAL A 336 -1.85 -12.21 -0.37
CA VAL A 336 -2.21 -11.25 -1.43
C VAL A 336 -3.71 -10.93 -1.33
N PHE A 337 -4.04 -9.86 -0.61
CA PHE A 337 -5.33 -9.20 -0.77
C PHE A 337 -5.42 -8.68 -2.20
N ASP A 338 -6.39 -9.19 -2.96
CA ASP A 338 -6.69 -8.68 -4.30
C ASP A 338 -8.04 -7.97 -4.25
N PRO A 339 -8.05 -6.63 -4.07
CA PRO A 339 -9.27 -5.85 -4.02
C PRO A 339 -10.17 -6.07 -5.24
N SER A 340 -9.60 -6.44 -6.40
CA SER A 340 -10.35 -6.62 -7.65
C SER A 340 -11.08 -7.96 -7.71
N LYS A 341 -10.51 -9.03 -7.13
CA LYS A 341 -11.17 -10.34 -7.07
C LYS A 341 -12.36 -10.32 -6.13
N GLU A 342 -12.18 -9.71 -4.97
CA GLU A 342 -13.24 -9.62 -3.95
C GLU A 342 -14.31 -8.57 -4.30
N LEU A 343 -14.04 -7.64 -5.23
CA LEU A 343 -14.97 -6.59 -5.63
C LEU A 343 -16.32 -7.11 -6.15
N ASN A 344 -16.33 -8.23 -6.88
CA ASN A 344 -17.58 -8.77 -7.42
C ASN A 344 -18.51 -9.28 -6.30
N GLU A 345 -17.94 -9.93 -5.29
CA GLU A 345 -18.70 -10.36 -4.10
C GLU A 345 -19.19 -9.13 -3.32
N MET A 346 -18.37 -8.10 -3.18
CA MET A 346 -18.78 -6.87 -2.50
C MET A 346 -19.91 -6.14 -3.23
N LYS A 347 -19.93 -6.17 -4.57
CA LYS A 347 -21.06 -5.63 -5.35
C LYS A 347 -22.36 -6.40 -5.11
N ILE A 348 -22.28 -7.72 -4.99
CA ILE A 348 -23.45 -8.56 -4.68
C ILE A 348 -23.99 -8.21 -3.29
N ASN A 349 -23.11 -8.12 -2.29
CA ASN A 349 -23.48 -7.75 -0.93
C ASN A 349 -24.09 -6.34 -0.85
N MET A 350 -23.55 -5.38 -1.62
CA MET A 350 -24.11 -4.03 -1.71
C MET A 350 -25.50 -4.03 -2.34
N ALA A 351 -25.72 -4.80 -3.41
CA ALA A 351 -27.03 -4.91 -4.05
C ALA A 351 -28.09 -5.54 -3.11
N GLN A 352 -27.69 -6.52 -2.29
CA GLN A 352 -28.57 -7.09 -1.26
C GLN A 352 -28.96 -6.05 -0.20
N LEU A 353 -28.03 -5.18 0.20
CA LEU A 353 -28.30 -4.09 1.12
C LEU A 353 -29.20 -3.02 0.50
N GLU A 354 -29.01 -2.68 -0.78
CA GLU A 354 -29.90 -1.78 -1.52
C GLU A 354 -31.33 -2.35 -1.60
N TRP A 355 -31.47 -3.67 -1.80
CA TRP A 355 -32.76 -4.34 -1.75
C TRP A 355 -33.40 -4.25 -0.36
N TYR A 356 -32.64 -4.58 0.68
CA TYR A 356 -33.09 -4.44 2.07
C TYR A 356 -33.59 -3.00 2.33
N LYS A 357 -32.80 -2.01 1.91
CA LYS A 357 -33.16 -0.60 2.06
C LYS A 357 -34.48 -0.25 1.37
N LYS A 358 -34.65 -0.71 0.13
CA LYS A 358 -35.89 -0.51 -0.63
C LYS A 358 -37.11 -1.15 0.05
N THR A 359 -37.00 -2.40 0.51
CA THR A 359 -38.10 -3.11 1.17
C THR A 359 -38.66 -2.33 2.36
N PHE A 360 -37.78 -1.77 3.21
CA PHE A 360 -38.21 -1.02 4.39
C PHE A 360 -38.59 0.43 4.11
N LYS A 361 -38.09 1.02 3.02
CA LYS A 361 -38.62 2.27 2.47
C LYS A 361 -40.09 2.10 2.05
N ASP A 362 -40.39 1.07 1.26
CA ASP A 362 -41.74 0.79 0.76
C ASP A 362 -42.70 0.43 1.91
N GLY A 363 -42.19 -0.17 2.99
CA GLY A 363 -42.93 -0.43 4.23
C GLY A 363 -43.15 0.79 5.14
N GLY A 364 -42.63 1.98 4.80
CA GLY A 364 -42.82 3.21 5.56
C GLY A 364 -42.03 3.30 6.87
N ILE A 365 -41.01 2.44 7.05
CA ILE A 365 -40.18 2.40 8.27
C ILE A 365 -38.81 3.03 8.01
N GLY A 366 -38.20 2.70 6.88
CA GLY A 366 -36.80 3.00 6.62
C GLY A 366 -35.88 1.92 7.19
N TYR A 367 -34.77 1.71 6.51
CA TYR A 367 -33.86 0.60 6.80
C TYR A 367 -33.06 0.78 8.10
N TYR A 368 -32.74 2.03 8.46
CA TYR A 368 -32.13 2.37 9.75
C TYR A 368 -33.01 1.91 10.92
N ASP A 369 -34.26 2.36 10.93
CA ASP A 369 -35.22 2.08 12.00
C ASP A 369 -35.61 0.61 12.06
N SER A 370 -35.77 -0.06 10.91
CA SER A 370 -36.02 -1.50 10.88
C SER A 370 -34.88 -2.27 11.53
N TYR A 371 -33.65 -2.03 11.09
CA TYR A 371 -32.47 -2.71 11.62
C TYR A 371 -32.26 -2.44 13.11
N ARG A 372 -32.49 -1.20 13.56
CA ARG A 372 -32.46 -0.81 14.98
C ARG A 372 -33.49 -1.58 15.81
N ASN A 373 -34.68 -1.82 15.28
CA ASN A 373 -35.72 -2.56 15.99
C ASN A 373 -35.51 -4.08 15.95
N GLY A 374 -34.83 -4.61 14.92
CA GLY A 374 -34.49 -6.03 14.80
C GLY A 374 -35.71 -6.96 14.80
N SER A 375 -36.86 -6.47 14.32
CA SER A 375 -38.16 -7.16 14.44
C SER A 375 -38.44 -8.12 13.29
N PHE A 376 -37.69 -8.05 12.19
CA PHE A 376 -37.88 -8.88 11.01
C PHE A 376 -36.71 -9.85 10.83
N THR A 377 -36.98 -11.03 10.26
CA THR A 377 -35.93 -11.98 9.86
C THR A 377 -34.92 -11.35 8.90
N SER A 378 -35.40 -10.47 8.01
CA SER A 378 -34.54 -9.70 7.11
C SER A 378 -33.53 -8.80 7.83
N ASP A 379 -33.83 -8.32 9.05
CA ASP A 379 -32.88 -7.52 9.83
C ASP A 379 -31.69 -8.37 10.31
N GLN A 380 -31.93 -9.65 10.59
CA GLN A 380 -30.88 -10.61 10.95
C GLN A 380 -30.06 -11.02 9.72
N ASP A 381 -30.71 -11.16 8.56
CA ASP A 381 -30.06 -11.51 7.31
C ASP A 381 -29.10 -10.41 6.83
N VAL A 382 -29.33 -9.14 7.20
CA VAL A 382 -28.41 -8.03 6.88
C VAL A 382 -26.99 -8.27 7.35
N GLU A 383 -26.82 -8.93 8.50
CA GLU A 383 -25.49 -9.24 9.02
C GLU A 383 -24.66 -10.15 8.09
N LYS A 384 -25.32 -10.98 7.27
CA LYS A 384 -24.66 -11.91 6.35
C LYS A 384 -23.89 -11.17 5.24
N PHE A 385 -24.37 -10.01 4.82
CA PHE A 385 -23.73 -9.21 3.77
C PHE A 385 -23.06 -7.93 4.29
N LYS A 386 -23.51 -7.39 5.43
CA LYS A 386 -22.84 -6.27 6.12
C LYS A 386 -21.45 -6.64 6.62
N LYS A 387 -21.28 -7.79 7.29
CA LYS A 387 -19.97 -8.21 7.84
C LYS A 387 -18.87 -8.35 6.78
N PRO A 388 -19.10 -9.05 5.65
CA PRO A 388 -18.10 -9.11 4.58
C PRO A 388 -17.73 -7.74 4.02
N LEU A 389 -18.71 -6.85 3.82
CA LEU A 389 -18.46 -5.48 3.36
C LEU A 389 -17.56 -4.71 4.33
N THR A 390 -17.84 -4.78 5.64
CA THR A 390 -17.02 -4.09 6.65
C THR A 390 -15.59 -4.64 6.68
N LEU A 391 -15.42 -5.96 6.72
CA LEU A 391 -14.09 -6.58 6.71
C LEU A 391 -13.29 -6.21 5.46
N TYR A 392 -13.94 -6.17 4.29
CA TYR A 392 -13.29 -5.76 3.04
C TYR A 392 -12.79 -4.32 3.10
N TRP A 393 -13.63 -3.38 3.55
CA TRP A 393 -13.27 -1.96 3.59
C TRP A 393 -12.25 -1.63 4.69
N GLU A 394 -12.32 -2.30 5.85
CA GLU A 394 -11.29 -2.21 6.88
C GLU A 394 -9.93 -2.65 6.34
N LYS A 395 -9.87 -3.83 5.72
CA LYS A 395 -8.65 -4.37 5.12
C LYS A 395 -8.14 -3.48 3.99
N LEU A 396 -9.02 -2.97 3.13
CA LEU A 396 -8.64 -2.05 2.05
C LEU A 396 -8.05 -0.76 2.60
N VAL A 397 -8.65 -0.18 3.65
CA VAL A 397 -8.16 1.04 4.26
C VAL A 397 -6.78 0.84 4.87
N ASP A 398 -6.58 -0.26 5.60
CA ASP A 398 -5.29 -0.60 6.20
C ASP A 398 -4.20 -0.80 5.14
N GLU A 399 -4.52 -1.45 4.01
CA GLU A 399 -3.57 -1.63 2.91
C GLU A 399 -3.23 -0.30 2.21
N VAL A 400 -4.15 0.65 2.13
CA VAL A 400 -3.88 1.98 1.57
C VAL A 400 -2.98 2.81 2.49
N GLU A 401 -3.15 2.72 3.80
CA GLU A 401 -2.30 3.47 4.74
C GLU A 401 -0.85 2.99 4.79
N LYS A 402 -0.61 1.72 4.46
CA LYS A 402 0.74 1.17 4.32
C LYS A 402 1.41 1.60 3.01
N LYS A 403 0.64 1.95 1.98
CA LYS A 403 1.18 2.30 0.66
C LYS A 403 1.94 3.63 0.65
N PRO A 404 2.98 3.75 -0.19
CA PRO A 404 3.71 5.00 -0.41
C PRO A 404 2.79 6.13 -0.92
N GLN A 405 3.09 7.39 -0.58
CA GLN A 405 2.18 8.54 -0.75
C GLN A 405 1.57 8.69 -2.16
N LYS A 406 2.38 8.63 -3.23
CA LYS A 406 1.90 8.85 -4.61
C LYS A 406 0.94 7.77 -5.09
N GLU A 407 1.22 6.51 -4.76
CA GLU A 407 0.38 5.37 -5.17
C GLU A 407 -0.85 5.23 -4.29
N GLY A 408 -0.75 5.61 -3.00
CA GLY A 408 -1.90 5.79 -2.13
C GLY A 408 -2.93 6.75 -2.74
N ALA A 409 -2.51 7.86 -3.35
CA ALA A 409 -3.40 8.82 -3.99
C ALA A 409 -4.11 8.26 -5.25
N SER A 410 -3.37 7.57 -6.13
CA SER A 410 -3.94 6.90 -7.32
C SER A 410 -4.96 5.83 -6.92
N PHE A 411 -4.62 5.01 -5.91
CA PHE A 411 -5.50 3.98 -5.39
C PHE A 411 -6.76 4.58 -4.75
N ARG A 412 -6.63 5.63 -3.92
CA ARG A 412 -7.78 6.34 -3.32
C ARG A 412 -8.76 6.80 -4.40
N THR A 413 -8.27 7.44 -5.46
CA THR A 413 -9.10 7.94 -6.58
C THR A 413 -9.94 6.83 -7.21
N ARG A 414 -9.36 5.63 -7.41
CA ARG A 414 -10.05 4.49 -8.02
C ARG A 414 -11.19 3.94 -7.14
N TRP A 415 -11.04 3.97 -5.83
CA TRP A 415 -11.98 3.35 -4.87
C TRP A 415 -12.90 4.35 -4.18
N LEU A 416 -12.71 5.66 -4.41
CA LEU A 416 -13.36 6.73 -3.68
C LEU A 416 -14.89 6.66 -3.75
N PHE A 417 -15.43 6.44 -4.95
CA PHE A 417 -16.87 6.36 -5.16
C PHE A 417 -17.49 5.16 -4.42
N ALA A 418 -16.88 3.98 -4.58
CA ALA A 418 -17.36 2.76 -3.94
C ALA A 418 -17.26 2.85 -2.40
N GLY A 419 -16.17 3.41 -1.88
CA GLY A 419 -15.96 3.60 -0.45
C GLY A 419 -16.93 4.62 0.16
N THR A 420 -17.22 5.69 -0.58
CA THR A 420 -18.24 6.67 -0.19
C THR A 420 -19.63 6.05 -0.14
N ASN A 421 -20.00 5.25 -1.15
CA ASN A 421 -21.28 4.57 -1.18
C ASN A 421 -21.40 3.57 -0.02
N TYR A 422 -20.36 2.77 0.22
CA TYR A 422 -20.27 1.86 1.36
C TYR A 422 -20.49 2.59 2.69
N ARG A 423 -19.74 3.66 2.94
CA ARG A 423 -19.85 4.45 4.17
C ARG A 423 -21.27 4.98 4.37
N ARG A 424 -21.86 5.58 3.34
CA ARG A 424 -23.22 6.14 3.41
C ARG A 424 -24.33 5.09 3.56
N MET A 425 -24.08 3.85 3.13
CA MET A 425 -25.04 2.76 3.27
C MET A 425 -24.92 2.02 4.61
N ILE A 426 -23.70 1.69 5.05
CA ILE A 426 -23.46 0.78 6.18
C ILE A 426 -23.29 1.52 7.50
N GLU A 427 -22.64 2.69 7.53
CA GLU A 427 -22.40 3.42 8.79
C GLU A 427 -23.70 3.74 9.56
N PRO A 428 -24.82 4.10 8.90
CA PRO A 428 -26.13 4.17 9.57
C PRO A 428 -26.54 2.91 10.33
N LEU A 429 -26.21 1.72 9.84
CA LEU A 429 -26.54 0.46 10.51
C LEU A 429 -25.63 0.21 11.72
N ASP A 430 -24.35 0.59 11.65
CA ASP A 430 -23.46 0.54 12.82
C ASP A 430 -23.90 1.53 13.90
N ILE A 431 -24.37 2.71 13.51
CA ILE A 431 -24.98 3.70 14.41
C ILE A 431 -26.25 3.11 15.06
N ALA A 432 -27.13 2.50 14.26
CA ALA A 432 -28.35 1.86 14.76
C ALA A 432 -28.04 0.79 15.81
N ALA A 433 -27.06 -0.07 15.55
CA ALA A 433 -26.61 -1.08 16.52
C ALA A 433 -26.06 -0.42 17.80
N PHE A 434 -25.20 0.58 17.66
CA PHE A 434 -24.57 1.29 18.79
C PHE A 434 -25.60 1.90 19.76
N TYR A 435 -26.60 2.61 19.24
CA TYR A 435 -27.64 3.22 20.08
C TYR A 435 -28.72 2.23 20.55
N ARG A 436 -28.96 1.14 19.81
CA ARG A 436 -29.81 0.03 20.28
C ARG A 436 -29.24 -0.61 21.55
N ASP A 437 -27.91 -0.73 21.62
CA ASP A 437 -27.21 -1.34 22.77
C ASP A 437 -27.08 -0.36 23.95
N GLY A 438 -27.66 0.84 23.86
CA GLY A 438 -27.73 1.83 24.94
C GLY A 438 -26.50 2.73 25.06
N HIS A 439 -25.58 2.70 24.09
CA HIS A 439 -24.45 3.62 24.06
C HIS A 439 -24.86 5.03 23.62
N THR A 440 -23.97 6.01 23.86
CA THR A 440 -24.16 7.42 23.50
C THR A 440 -22.86 7.99 22.92
N ASP A 441 -22.94 9.10 22.19
CA ASP A 441 -21.79 9.84 21.67
C ASP A 441 -20.95 9.03 20.67
N TYR A 442 -21.62 8.48 19.64
CA TYR A 442 -21.01 7.65 18.59
C TYR A 442 -19.77 8.28 17.96
N LEU A 443 -19.75 9.61 17.79
CA LEU A 443 -18.66 10.34 17.12
C LEU A 443 -17.31 10.17 17.82
N LYS A 444 -17.29 10.01 19.15
CA LYS A 444 -16.05 9.74 19.91
C LYS A 444 -15.44 8.37 19.55
N GLY A 445 -16.29 7.35 19.45
CA GLY A 445 -15.91 5.97 19.17
C GLY A 445 -15.93 5.60 17.69
N ARG A 446 -16.22 6.54 16.78
CA ARG A 446 -16.45 6.27 15.36
C ARG A 446 -15.28 5.48 14.74
N PRO A 447 -15.58 4.34 14.07
CA PRO A 447 -14.56 3.47 13.47
C PRO A 447 -13.60 4.19 12.53
N LYS A 448 -12.33 3.77 12.56
CA LYS A 448 -11.21 4.40 11.82
C LYS A 448 -11.44 4.40 10.31
N HIS A 449 -11.96 3.29 9.75
CA HIS A 449 -12.13 3.15 8.30
C HIS A 449 -13.17 4.15 7.74
N TYR A 450 -14.25 4.47 8.48
CA TYR A 450 -15.21 5.50 8.05
C TYR A 450 -14.60 6.90 8.04
N LYS A 451 -13.83 7.25 9.09
CA LYS A 451 -13.12 8.53 9.17
C LYS A 451 -12.19 8.72 7.98
N LEU A 452 -11.36 7.71 7.69
CA LEU A 452 -10.41 7.77 6.57
C LEU A 452 -11.09 7.84 5.20
N LEU A 453 -12.16 7.08 4.98
CA LEU A 453 -12.92 7.16 3.73
C LEU A 453 -13.56 8.54 3.51
N GLU A 454 -13.99 9.20 4.59
CA GLU A 454 -14.51 10.56 4.53
C GLU A 454 -13.41 11.60 4.30
N GLU A 455 -12.27 11.49 4.99
CA GLU A 455 -11.08 12.32 4.76
C GLU A 455 -10.64 12.26 3.29
N TRP A 456 -10.53 11.06 2.72
CA TRP A 456 -10.12 10.89 1.31
C TRP A 456 -11.10 11.52 0.32
N LEU A 457 -12.39 11.52 0.63
CA LEU A 457 -13.41 12.20 -0.19
C LEU A 457 -13.26 13.71 -0.12
N ASN A 458 -12.91 14.24 1.05
CA ASN A 458 -12.70 15.67 1.22
C ASN A 458 -11.39 16.15 0.57
N ASP A 459 -10.32 15.34 0.63
CA ASP A 459 -9.03 15.63 -0.03
C ASP A 459 -9.16 15.68 -1.56
N ASP A 460 -10.04 14.86 -2.16
CA ASP A 460 -10.23 14.79 -3.62
C ASP A 460 -11.19 15.87 -4.18
N LYS A 461 -11.92 16.60 -3.32
CA LYS A 461 -12.81 17.69 -3.77
C LYS A 461 -11.99 18.82 -4.40
N ARG A 462 -11.78 18.73 -5.71
CA ARG A 462 -11.25 19.82 -6.53
C ARG A 462 -12.25 21.00 -6.48
N PRO A 463 -11.78 22.26 -6.51
CA PRO A 463 -12.65 23.44 -6.46
C PRO A 463 -13.75 23.48 -7.54
N GLU A 464 -13.59 22.72 -8.63
CA GLU A 464 -14.47 22.72 -9.81
C GLU A 464 -15.65 21.74 -9.74
N SER A 465 -15.76 20.89 -8.71
CA SER A 465 -16.78 19.82 -8.65
C SER A 465 -17.87 20.05 -7.60
N ILE A 466 -18.34 21.29 -7.40
CA ILE A 466 -19.54 21.52 -6.59
C ILE A 466 -20.74 21.04 -7.40
N PRO A 467 -21.46 19.98 -6.99
CA PRO A 467 -22.60 19.50 -7.74
C PRO A 467 -23.65 20.60 -7.81
N ASN A 468 -24.08 20.96 -9.02
CA ASN A 468 -25.14 21.93 -9.22
C ASN A 468 -26.37 21.52 -8.39
N ILE A 469 -26.91 22.42 -7.56
CA ILE A 469 -28.10 22.19 -6.74
C ILE A 469 -29.26 21.62 -7.59
N ASN A 470 -29.38 22.05 -8.85
CA ASN A 470 -30.40 21.54 -9.77
C ASN A 470 -30.25 20.06 -10.11
N SER A 471 -29.04 19.49 -10.11
CA SER A 471 -28.85 18.05 -10.31
C SER A 471 -29.16 17.26 -9.03
N LYS A 472 -28.83 17.80 -7.86
CA LYS A 472 -29.21 17.20 -6.56
C LYS A 472 -30.73 17.14 -6.41
N LYS A 473 -31.44 18.23 -6.70
CA LYS A 473 -32.90 18.31 -6.68
C LYS A 473 -33.57 17.20 -7.51
N LYS A 474 -33.06 16.93 -8.71
CA LYS A 474 -33.63 15.91 -9.61
C LYS A 474 -33.45 14.48 -9.11
N ASN A 475 -32.42 14.22 -8.30
CA ASN A 475 -32.01 12.88 -7.90
C ASN A 475 -32.24 12.58 -6.41
N VAL A 476 -32.79 13.52 -5.65
CA VAL A 476 -32.91 13.44 -4.19
C VAL A 476 -33.65 12.18 -3.73
N GLU A 477 -34.67 11.72 -4.47
CA GLU A 477 -35.44 10.51 -4.15
C GLU A 477 -34.58 9.24 -4.05
N ALA A 478 -33.56 9.14 -4.89
CA ALA A 478 -32.65 8.01 -4.96
C ALA A 478 -31.32 8.26 -4.22
N SER A 479 -31.14 9.46 -3.67
CA SER A 479 -29.90 9.85 -2.99
C SER A 479 -29.75 9.19 -1.61
N LEU A 480 -28.50 8.89 -1.25
CA LEU A 480 -28.12 8.60 0.11
C LEU A 480 -27.78 9.90 0.83
N THR A 481 -28.06 9.95 2.14
CA THR A 481 -27.66 11.08 2.98
C THR A 481 -26.15 11.30 2.86
N GLU A 482 -25.75 12.55 2.58
CA GLU A 482 -24.36 12.87 2.30
C GLU A 482 -23.46 12.69 3.51
N ASP A 483 -23.99 13.08 4.68
CA ASP A 483 -23.44 12.84 6.00
C ASP A 483 -23.90 11.47 6.53
N SER A 484 -22.98 10.52 6.54
CA SER A 484 -23.24 9.16 7.02
C SER A 484 -23.44 9.07 8.54
N CYS A 485 -23.10 10.12 9.30
CA CYS A 485 -23.33 10.23 10.73
C CYS A 485 -24.67 10.90 11.10
N PHE A 486 -25.51 11.27 10.12
CA PHE A 486 -26.81 11.91 10.34
C PHE A 486 -27.64 11.26 11.46
N TRP A 487 -27.74 9.93 11.46
CA TRP A 487 -28.53 9.22 12.46
C TRP A 487 -27.97 9.31 13.88
N ALA A 488 -26.65 9.45 14.04
CA ALA A 488 -26.06 9.70 15.36
C ALA A 488 -26.52 11.06 15.91
N HIS A 489 -26.58 12.08 15.05
CA HIS A 489 -27.11 13.39 15.43
C HIS A 489 -28.60 13.33 15.82
N VAL A 490 -29.40 12.54 15.10
CA VAL A 490 -30.82 12.31 15.46
C VAL A 490 -30.95 11.68 16.85
N GLU A 491 -30.18 10.63 17.14
CA GLU A 491 -30.24 9.94 18.43
C GLU A 491 -29.82 10.85 19.59
N GLU A 492 -28.75 11.63 19.42
CA GLU A 492 -28.34 12.63 20.42
C GLU A 492 -29.41 13.70 20.63
N ALA A 493 -30.06 14.16 19.56
CA ALA A 493 -31.15 15.13 19.66
C ALA A 493 -32.36 14.56 20.43
N ARG A 494 -32.71 13.28 20.22
CA ARG A 494 -33.77 12.61 20.99
C ARG A 494 -33.41 12.43 22.46
N ILE A 495 -32.15 12.11 22.75
CA ILE A 495 -31.63 12.08 24.13
C ILE A 495 -31.78 13.47 24.77
N SER A 496 -31.42 14.54 24.06
CA SER A 496 -31.62 15.91 24.52
C SER A 496 -33.09 16.24 24.78
N CYS A 497 -34.03 15.82 23.92
CA CYS A 497 -35.47 15.98 24.16
C CYS A 497 -35.92 15.29 25.46
N LYS A 498 -35.51 14.03 25.66
CA LYS A 498 -35.84 13.28 26.89
C LYS A 498 -35.28 13.95 28.14
N LEU A 499 -34.03 14.42 28.08
CA LEU A 499 -33.39 15.11 29.19
C LEU A 499 -34.09 16.44 29.54
N LEU A 500 -34.59 17.18 28.54
CA LEU A 500 -35.38 18.40 28.77
C LEU A 500 -36.71 18.12 29.46
N ILE A 501 -37.38 17.03 29.11
CA ILE A 501 -38.67 16.66 29.70
C ILE A 501 -38.50 16.15 31.13
N GLN A 502 -37.39 15.48 31.43
CA GLN A 502 -37.17 14.79 32.70
C GLN A 502 -36.45 15.63 33.77
N ASN A 503 -35.77 16.72 33.38
CA ASN A 503 -34.93 17.51 34.29
C ASN A 503 -35.39 18.97 34.37
N ASN A 504 -35.42 19.51 35.59
CA ASN A 504 -35.79 20.90 35.86
C ASN A 504 -34.57 21.79 36.21
N GLU A 505 -33.35 21.24 36.15
CA GLU A 505 -32.14 22.00 36.47
C GLU A 505 -31.80 22.98 35.33
N SER A 506 -31.78 24.28 35.65
CA SER A 506 -31.59 25.37 34.68
C SER A 506 -30.32 25.21 33.81
N SER A 507 -29.20 24.78 34.40
CA SER A 507 -27.93 24.57 33.71
C SER A 507 -28.01 23.48 32.62
N ILE A 508 -28.69 22.37 32.93
CA ILE A 508 -28.90 21.24 32.02
C ILE A 508 -29.88 21.64 30.93
N VAL A 509 -30.97 22.32 31.30
CA VAL A 509 -32.01 22.78 30.39
C VAL A 509 -31.43 23.68 29.30
N GLU A 510 -30.68 24.72 29.68
CA GLU A 510 -30.09 25.65 28.71
C GLU A 510 -29.07 24.95 27.78
N ARG A 511 -28.28 24.01 28.31
CA ARG A 511 -27.36 23.20 27.49
C ARG A 511 -28.11 22.35 26.45
N GLN A 512 -29.20 21.69 26.82
CA GLN A 512 -29.95 20.84 25.88
C GLN A 512 -30.71 21.68 24.84
N LYS A 513 -31.25 22.84 25.21
CA LYS A 513 -31.86 23.79 24.25
C LYS A 513 -30.87 24.18 23.16
N SER A 514 -29.65 24.53 23.56
CA SER A 514 -28.58 24.90 22.63
C SER A 514 -28.26 23.78 21.64
N LYS A 515 -28.11 22.54 22.12
CA LYS A 515 -27.90 21.35 21.27
C LYS A 515 -29.03 21.12 20.27
N LEU A 516 -30.29 21.29 20.69
CA LEU A 516 -31.45 21.11 19.80
C LEU A 516 -31.51 22.20 18.73
N ASN A 517 -31.20 23.45 19.09
CA ASN A 517 -31.13 24.55 18.14
C ASN A 517 -29.99 24.37 17.13
N GLU A 518 -28.83 23.86 17.56
CA GLU A 518 -27.73 23.48 16.67
C GLU A 518 -28.16 22.36 15.70
N PHE A 519 -28.81 21.32 16.22
CA PHE A 519 -29.32 20.22 15.41
C PHE A 519 -30.36 20.68 14.38
N GLU A 520 -31.24 21.61 14.76
CA GLU A 520 -32.21 22.22 13.85
C GLU A 520 -31.53 22.97 12.69
N GLY A 521 -30.54 23.81 12.99
CA GLY A 521 -29.75 24.50 11.98
C GLY A 521 -29.02 23.53 11.05
N TYR A 522 -28.48 22.44 11.60
CA TYR A 522 -27.86 21.36 10.83
C TYR A 522 -28.84 20.68 9.87
N VAL A 523 -30.04 20.32 10.35
CA VAL A 523 -31.09 19.70 9.51
C VAL A 523 -31.53 20.65 8.39
N LEU A 524 -31.76 21.93 8.69
CA LEU A 524 -32.11 22.93 7.68
C LEU A 524 -31.02 23.10 6.62
N GLY A 525 -29.74 23.07 7.04
CA GLY A 525 -28.61 23.11 6.12
C GLY A 525 -28.61 21.92 5.16
N LEU A 526 -28.88 20.71 5.65
CA LEU A 526 -28.98 19.51 4.81
C LEU A 526 -30.17 19.57 3.83
N LEU A 527 -31.34 20.02 4.31
CA LEU A 527 -32.54 20.12 3.49
C LEU A 527 -32.36 21.14 2.35
N SER A 528 -31.83 22.32 2.68
CA SER A 528 -31.58 23.40 1.69
C SER A 528 -30.62 22.96 0.59
N ASN A 529 -29.67 22.08 0.92
CA ASN A 529 -28.67 21.55 -0.01
C ASN A 529 -29.07 20.23 -0.69
N TYR A 530 -30.28 19.72 -0.44
CA TYR A 530 -30.74 18.42 -0.94
C TYR A 530 -29.74 17.29 -0.62
N ALA A 531 -29.16 17.34 0.58
CA ALA A 531 -28.05 16.50 1.03
C ALA A 531 -28.49 15.37 1.98
N VAL A 532 -29.79 15.21 2.24
CA VAL A 532 -30.34 14.16 3.10
C VAL A 532 -31.37 13.32 2.35
N SER A 533 -31.42 12.02 2.63
CA SER A 533 -32.39 11.11 2.03
C SER A 533 -33.82 11.46 2.47
N PRO A 534 -34.84 11.43 1.57
CA PRO A 534 -36.23 11.60 1.96
C PRO A 534 -36.76 10.55 2.94
N GLU A 535 -36.03 9.44 3.14
CA GLU A 535 -36.40 8.40 4.09
C GLU A 535 -36.48 8.89 5.54
N ILE A 536 -35.83 10.01 5.86
CA ILE A 536 -35.96 10.62 7.18
C ILE A 536 -37.41 11.04 7.47
N PHE A 537 -38.23 11.29 6.44
CA PHE A 537 -39.63 11.70 6.59
C PHE A 537 -40.62 10.54 6.59
N LEU A 538 -40.15 9.29 6.58
CA LEU A 538 -41.03 8.13 6.68
C LEU A 538 -41.78 8.15 8.03
N PRO A 539 -43.07 7.77 8.08
CA PRO A 539 -43.91 7.96 9.27
C PRO A 539 -43.37 7.32 10.55
N LYS A 540 -42.64 6.20 10.41
CA LYS A 540 -42.06 5.45 11.54
C LYS A 540 -40.56 5.70 11.72
N SER A 541 -39.99 6.71 11.06
CA SER A 541 -38.57 7.01 11.17
C SER A 541 -38.23 7.59 12.54
N SER A 542 -36.99 7.38 12.99
CA SER A 542 -36.51 7.99 14.24
C SER A 542 -36.46 9.51 14.18
N PHE A 543 -36.28 10.10 12.98
CA PHE A 543 -36.34 11.55 12.78
C PHE A 543 -37.77 12.08 12.96
N MET A 544 -38.79 11.40 12.43
CA MET A 544 -40.18 11.78 12.69
C MET A 544 -40.57 11.57 14.16
N GLY A 545 -39.99 10.55 14.81
CA GLY A 545 -40.10 10.37 16.26
C GLY A 545 -39.48 11.53 17.04
N TRP A 546 -38.29 11.99 16.67
CA TRP A 546 -37.67 13.19 17.23
C TRP A 546 -38.55 14.42 17.03
N TRP A 547 -39.05 14.65 15.81
CA TRP A 547 -39.90 15.80 15.52
C TRP A 547 -41.12 15.85 16.42
N LYS A 548 -41.80 14.71 16.63
CA LYS A 548 -42.95 14.63 17.54
C LYS A 548 -42.57 14.99 18.98
N GLU A 549 -41.47 14.42 19.49
CA GLU A 549 -40.96 14.73 20.83
C GLU A 549 -40.61 16.22 20.96
N TYR A 550 -40.01 16.81 19.92
CA TYR A 550 -39.58 18.20 19.89
C TYR A 550 -40.75 19.18 19.76
N GLU A 551 -41.75 18.86 18.94
CA GLU A 551 -42.99 19.62 18.79
C GLU A 551 -43.72 19.75 20.13
N GLU A 552 -43.80 18.67 20.92
CA GLU A 552 -44.37 18.71 22.27
C GLU A 552 -43.58 19.64 23.21
N ILE A 553 -42.26 19.73 23.08
CA ILE A 553 -41.41 20.64 23.87
C ILE A 553 -41.65 22.10 23.47
N ILE A 554 -41.80 22.37 22.16
CA ILE A 554 -42.14 23.70 21.64
C ILE A 554 -43.52 24.12 22.13
N ASP A 555 -44.52 23.26 21.99
CA ASP A 555 -45.91 23.58 22.35
C ASP A 555 -46.08 23.78 23.87
N LYS A 556 -45.25 23.14 24.70
CA LYS A 556 -45.15 23.40 26.15
C LYS A 556 -44.43 24.70 26.51
N GLY A 557 -43.94 25.45 25.53
CA GLY A 557 -43.21 26.70 25.74
C GLY A 557 -41.81 26.54 26.33
N ILE A 558 -41.28 25.30 26.42
CA ILE A 558 -39.98 25.03 27.06
C ILE A 558 -38.85 25.69 26.27
N MET A 559 -38.93 25.68 24.93
CA MET A 559 -37.94 26.33 24.07
C MET A 559 -38.00 27.87 24.09
N GLY A 560 -39.08 28.49 24.57
CA GLY A 560 -39.26 29.95 24.51
C GLY A 560 -39.18 30.44 23.06
N THR A 561 -38.15 31.22 22.72
CA THR A 561 -37.87 31.72 21.36
C THR A 561 -36.70 30.99 20.68
N PHE A 562 -36.12 29.95 21.30
CA PHE A 562 -34.91 29.27 20.86
C PHE A 562 -35.21 28.09 19.91
N TYR A 563 -35.98 28.33 18.85
CA TYR A 563 -36.25 27.35 17.81
C TYR A 563 -36.46 28.06 16.48
N SER A 564 -36.22 27.39 15.36
CA SER A 564 -36.43 27.96 14.03
C SER A 564 -37.89 27.84 13.61
N LEU A 565 -38.43 28.98 13.19
CA LEU A 565 -39.75 29.03 12.59
C LEU A 565 -39.78 28.35 11.22
N GLN A 566 -38.63 28.25 10.53
CA GLN A 566 -38.54 27.68 9.19
C GLN A 566 -38.75 26.17 9.19
N LEU A 567 -38.00 25.42 10.01
CA LEU A 567 -38.19 23.97 10.12
C LEU A 567 -39.57 23.66 10.71
N THR A 568 -39.98 24.43 11.72
CA THR A 568 -41.29 24.25 12.36
C THR A 568 -42.45 24.43 11.36
N ASP A 569 -42.43 25.49 10.55
CA ASP A 569 -43.43 25.70 9.49
C ASP A 569 -43.40 24.56 8.48
N LEU A 570 -42.20 24.16 8.02
CA LEU A 570 -42.03 23.06 7.08
C LEU A 570 -42.67 21.75 7.57
N MET A 571 -42.43 21.42 8.84
CA MET A 571 -42.91 20.19 9.46
C MET A 571 -44.42 20.25 9.77
N LYS A 572 -44.91 21.34 10.38
CA LYS A 572 -46.35 21.51 10.71
C LYS A 572 -47.23 21.58 9.47
N THR A 573 -46.77 22.25 8.40
CA THR A 573 -47.50 22.34 7.12
C THR A 573 -47.34 21.11 6.23
N ARG A 574 -46.50 20.14 6.63
CA ARG A 574 -46.19 18.92 5.86
C ARG A 574 -45.60 19.17 4.47
N ARG A 575 -44.99 20.34 4.25
CA ARG A 575 -44.32 20.68 2.99
C ARG A 575 -43.15 19.75 2.65
N TYR A 576 -42.56 19.08 3.66
CA TYR A 576 -41.55 18.04 3.45
C TYR A 576 -42.00 16.90 2.51
N SER A 577 -43.31 16.70 2.31
CA SER A 577 -43.84 15.75 1.32
C SER A 577 -43.40 16.05 -0.12
N HIS A 578 -43.09 17.31 -0.45
CA HIS A 578 -42.58 17.72 -1.76
C HIS A 578 -41.06 17.56 -1.89
N TYR A 579 -40.35 17.25 -0.80
CA TYR A 579 -38.89 17.15 -0.79
C TYR A 579 -38.36 16.08 -1.75
N ALA A 580 -38.97 14.90 -1.77
CA ALA A 580 -38.58 13.80 -2.66
C ALA A 580 -38.67 14.18 -4.15
N THR A 581 -39.55 15.14 -4.49
CA THR A 581 -39.75 15.61 -5.88
C THR A 581 -38.82 16.79 -6.25
N GLY A 582 -37.89 17.19 -5.38
CA GLY A 582 -37.00 18.31 -5.65
C GLY A 582 -37.65 19.69 -5.55
N SER A 583 -38.86 19.76 -4.98
CA SER A 583 -39.74 20.94 -5.03
C SER A 583 -39.93 21.63 -3.67
N LEU A 584 -39.00 21.37 -2.72
CA LEU A 584 -38.91 22.08 -1.44
C LEU A 584 -38.27 23.46 -1.61
#